data_AF-A0A349KY67-F1
#
_entry.id   AF-A0A349KY67-F1
#
_cell.length_a   1.000
_cell.length_b   1.000
_cell.length_c   1.000
_cell.angle_alpha   90.00
_cell.angle_beta   90.00
_cell.angle_gamma   90.00
#
_symmetry.space_group_name_H-M   'P 1'
#
loop_
_entity.id
_entity.type
_entity.pdbx_description
1 polymer ?
#
loop_
_entity_poly.entity_id
_entity_poly.type
_entity_poly.pdbx_seq_one_letter_code
_entity_poly.pdbx_strand_id
1 'polypeptide(L)'
;MLLDVGGTMDDHIERTEELFSAAKTEFKNMEFFYFHNCVYDYLWKNNRRRNAERFPTWDILRKYPADTKLIFVGDATMSPYEILQAGGSVEYNNEEAGSAWLARFTTA
;
A
#
# COMPACT_ATOMS: atom_id res chain seq x y z
N MET A 1 -3.55 0.29 -7.37
CA MET A 1 -2.09 0.27 -7.26
C MET A 1 -1.70 0.65 -5.84
N LEU A 2 -0.78 -0.08 -5.22
CA LEU A 2 -0.29 0.15 -3.87
C LEU A 2 1.20 0.52 -3.98
N LEU A 3 1.55 1.71 -3.51
CA LEU A 3 2.89 2.26 -3.55
C LEU A 3 3.47 2.29 -2.14
N ASP A 4 4.64 1.73 -1.97
CA ASP A 4 5.36 1.80 -0.71
C ASP A 4 5.94 3.20 -0.50
N VAL A 5 5.89 3.64 0.74
CA VAL A 5 6.25 4.97 1.18
C VAL A 5 6.89 4.87 2.56
N GLY A 6 8.21 4.95 2.56
CA GLY A 6 9.02 4.85 3.76
C GLY A 6 10.46 4.51 3.41
N GLY A 7 11.38 4.97 4.27
CA GLY A 7 12.80 4.63 4.17
C GLY A 7 13.39 4.97 2.81
N THR A 8 13.92 3.94 2.14
CA THR A 8 14.64 4.04 0.86
C THR A 8 13.74 4.35 -0.33
N MET A 9 12.42 4.22 -0.20
CA MET A 9 11.48 4.56 -1.27
C MET A 9 11.16 6.06 -1.35
N ASP A 10 11.42 6.86 -0.31
CA ASP A 10 11.00 8.27 -0.27
C ASP A 10 11.53 9.11 -1.45
N ASP A 11 12.77 8.84 -1.90
CA ASP A 11 13.40 9.50 -3.04
C ASP A 11 12.87 9.03 -4.42
N HIS A 12 12.10 7.95 -4.43
CA HIS A 12 11.55 7.34 -5.64
C HIS A 12 10.06 7.65 -5.86
N ILE A 13 9.34 8.04 -4.81
CA ILE A 13 7.88 8.26 -4.85
C ILE A 13 7.50 9.26 -5.93
N GLU A 14 8.15 10.41 -6.02
CA GLU A 14 7.82 11.45 -6.99
C GLU A 14 7.94 10.92 -8.44
N ARG A 15 9.03 10.21 -8.74
CA ARG A 15 9.23 9.60 -10.07
C ARG A 15 8.22 8.50 -10.37
N THR A 16 7.88 7.68 -9.37
CA THR A 16 6.87 6.64 -9.50
C THR A 16 5.48 7.25 -9.75
N GLU A 17 5.13 8.30 -9.01
CA GLU A 17 3.89 9.06 -9.20
C GLU A 17 3.80 9.67 -10.59
N GLU A 18 4.87 10.34 -11.06
CA GLU A 18 4.93 10.93 -12.39
C GLU A 18 4.76 9.88 -13.49
N LEU A 19 5.46 8.74 -13.37
CA LEU A 19 5.39 7.65 -14.35
C LEU A 19 3.95 7.10 -14.47
N PHE A 20 3.31 6.81 -13.34
CA PHE A 20 1.96 6.24 -13.35
C PHE A 20 0.89 7.29 -13.66
N SER A 21 1.11 8.55 -13.30
CA SER A 21 0.25 9.67 -13.73
C SER A 21 0.29 9.82 -15.25
N ALA A 22 1.48 9.74 -15.87
CA ALA A 22 1.65 9.79 -17.32
C ALA A 22 1.04 8.57 -18.02
N ALA A 23 1.16 7.38 -17.43
CA ALA A 23 0.59 6.14 -17.97
C ALA A 23 -0.91 5.96 -17.67
N LYS A 24 -1.54 6.88 -16.93
CA LYS A 24 -2.93 6.72 -16.47
C LYS A 24 -3.93 6.53 -17.61
N THR A 25 -3.68 7.10 -18.78
CA THR A 25 -4.55 6.99 -19.97
C THR A 25 -4.56 5.60 -20.59
N GLU A 26 -3.53 4.79 -20.35
CA GLU A 26 -3.46 3.40 -20.81
C GLU A 26 -4.31 2.46 -19.96
N PHE A 27 -4.73 2.91 -18.76
CA PHE A 27 -5.54 2.13 -17.84
C PHE A 27 -6.99 2.62 -17.85
N LYS A 28 -7.93 1.68 -18.02
CA LYS A 28 -9.38 1.99 -18.06
C LYS A 28 -9.87 2.67 -16.77
N ASN A 29 -9.38 2.22 -15.62
CA ASN A 29 -9.57 2.84 -14.31
C ASN A 29 -8.30 2.59 -13.49
N MET A 30 -7.67 3.65 -12.99
CA MET A 30 -6.47 3.55 -12.15
C MET A 30 -6.65 4.37 -10.88
N GLU A 31 -6.72 3.70 -9.73
CA GLU A 31 -6.61 4.29 -8.41
C GLU A 31 -5.29 3.86 -7.76
N PHE A 32 -4.62 4.81 -7.10
CA PHE A 32 -3.39 4.59 -6.35
C PHE A 32 -3.64 4.85 -4.85
N PHE A 33 -2.97 4.05 -4.04
CA PHE A 33 -2.88 4.20 -2.59
C PHE A 33 -1.44 3.97 -2.16
N TYR A 34 -1.11 4.44 -0.98
CA TYR A 34 0.19 4.33 -0.36
C TYR A 34 0.10 3.47 0.90
N PHE A 35 1.18 2.77 1.20
CA PHE A 35 1.42 2.05 2.47
C PHE A 35 2.85 2.32 2.96
N HIS A 36 3.19 1.94 4.19
CA HIS A 36 4.53 2.17 4.75
C HIS A 36 5.14 0.83 5.14
N ASN A 37 6.15 0.39 4.38
CA ASN A 37 6.89 -0.88 4.44
C ASN A 37 6.02 -2.14 4.21
N CYS A 38 4.91 -2.28 4.93
CA CYS A 38 3.95 -3.36 4.72
C CYS A 38 2.50 -2.84 4.77
N VAL A 39 1.57 -3.59 4.19
CA VAL A 39 0.14 -3.25 4.24
C VAL A 39 -0.46 -3.80 5.52
N TYR A 40 -1.19 -2.94 6.22
CA TYR A 40 -1.86 -3.24 7.49
C TYR A 40 -3.32 -2.77 7.45
N ASP A 41 -3.82 -2.18 8.55
CA ASP A 41 -5.20 -1.77 8.74
C ASP A 41 -5.64 -0.57 7.89
N TYR A 42 -4.69 0.29 7.50
CA TYR A 42 -4.96 1.53 6.77
C TYR A 42 -4.03 1.74 5.57
N LEU A 43 -4.60 2.32 4.53
CA LEU A 43 -3.92 2.82 3.33
C LEU A 43 -4.16 4.33 3.19
N TRP A 44 -3.29 5.01 2.44
CA TRP A 44 -3.35 6.46 2.25
C TRP A 44 -3.55 6.83 0.79
N LYS A 45 -4.20 7.96 0.49
CA LYS A 45 -4.25 8.51 -0.88
C LYS A 45 -3.24 9.62 -1.13
N ASN A 46 -2.63 10.15 -0.09
CA ASN A 46 -1.69 11.25 -0.21
C ASN A 46 -0.50 11.04 0.72
N ASN A 47 0.70 10.94 0.15
CA ASN A 47 1.93 10.80 0.91
C ASN A 47 2.19 12.00 1.85
N ARG A 48 1.88 13.24 1.42
CA ARG A 48 2.15 14.46 2.21
C ARG A 48 1.20 14.65 3.40
N ARG A 49 0.03 13.99 3.39
CA ARG A 49 -1.00 14.12 4.42
C ARG A 49 -1.46 12.76 4.95
N ARG A 50 -0.51 11.92 5.35
CA ARG A 50 -0.76 10.57 5.92
C ARG A 50 -1.77 10.57 7.09
N ASN A 51 -1.88 11.68 7.84
CA ASN A 51 -2.82 11.75 8.97
C ASN A 51 -4.23 12.23 8.61
N ALA A 52 -4.43 12.87 7.46
CA ALA A 52 -5.72 13.49 7.12
C ALA A 52 -6.66 12.55 6.35
N GLU A 53 -6.12 11.61 5.57
CA GLU A 53 -6.90 10.72 4.71
C GLU A 53 -6.43 9.26 4.84
N ARG A 54 -6.93 8.58 5.88
CA ARG A 54 -6.73 7.15 6.13
C ARG A 54 -7.93 6.37 5.60
N PHE A 55 -7.67 5.37 4.76
CA PHE A 55 -8.68 4.46 4.23
C PHE A 55 -8.50 3.08 4.86
N PRO A 56 -9.54 2.49 5.47
CA PRO A 56 -9.44 1.13 5.98
C PRO A 56 -9.12 0.14 4.85
N THR A 57 -8.10 -0.69 5.03
CA THR A 57 -7.67 -1.67 4.02
C THR A 57 -8.79 -2.66 3.68
N TRP A 58 -9.64 -2.98 4.66
CA TRP A 58 -10.86 -3.76 4.46
C TRP A 58 -11.86 -3.14 3.48
N ASP A 59 -11.97 -1.81 3.46
CA ASP A 59 -12.86 -1.12 2.52
C ASP A 59 -12.29 -1.19 1.11
N ILE A 60 -10.97 -1.09 0.97
CA ILE A 60 -10.28 -1.25 -0.31
C ILE A 60 -10.47 -2.66 -0.85
N LEU A 61 -10.25 -3.70 -0.03
CA LEU A 61 -10.46 -5.10 -0.43
C LEU A 61 -11.90 -5.37 -0.90
N ARG A 62 -12.90 -4.74 -0.27
CA ARG A 62 -14.32 -4.92 -0.63
C ARG A 62 -14.80 -4.03 -1.78
N LYS A 63 -14.14 -2.89 -1.99
CA LYS A 63 -14.53 -1.90 -3.01
C LYS A 63 -14.26 -2.41 -4.42
N TYR A 64 -13.18 -3.16 -4.62
CA TYR A 64 -12.75 -3.59 -5.95
C TYR A 64 -13.28 -4.99 -6.29
N PRO A 65 -13.83 -5.20 -7.50
CA PRO A 65 -14.22 -6.53 -7.96
C PRO A 65 -13.00 -7.43 -8.21
N ALA A 66 -13.19 -8.76 -8.16
CA ALA A 66 -12.13 -9.76 -8.26
C ALA A 66 -11.36 -9.77 -9.59
N ASP A 67 -11.89 -9.15 -10.64
CA ASP A 67 -11.20 -8.96 -11.92
C ASP A 67 -10.17 -7.80 -11.88
N THR A 68 -10.18 -7.00 -10.82
CA THR A 68 -9.26 -5.87 -10.63
C THR A 68 -7.83 -6.36 -10.48
N LYS A 69 -6.91 -5.80 -11.27
CA LYS A 69 -5.49 -6.09 -11.16
C LYS A 69 -4.87 -5.25 -10.04
N LEU A 70 -4.25 -5.94 -9.08
CA LEU A 70 -3.48 -5.34 -8.01
C LEU A 70 -2.01 -5.32 -8.38
N ILE A 71 -1.36 -4.17 -8.17
CA ILE A 71 0.07 -3.96 -8.39
C ILE A 71 0.63 -3.38 -7.10
N PHE A 72 1.64 -4.05 -6.54
CA PHE A 72 2.47 -3.55 -5.44
C PHE A 72 3.77 -3.02 -6.02
N VAL A 73 4.15 -1.81 -5.60
CA VAL A 73 5.42 -1.18 -5.98
C VAL A 73 6.14 -0.79 -4.70
N GLY A 74 7.37 -1.27 -4.55
CA GLY A 74 8.26 -0.96 -3.44
C GLY A 74 9.65 -1.48 -3.76
N ASP A 75 10.62 -1.21 -2.89
CA ASP A 75 11.99 -1.69 -3.04
C ASP A 75 12.18 -3.15 -2.58
N ALA A 76 11.08 -3.81 -2.18
CA ALA A 76 11.03 -5.18 -1.67
C ALA A 76 11.89 -5.41 -0.42
N THR A 77 12.33 -4.34 0.25
CA THR A 77 13.18 -4.41 1.42
C THR A 77 12.32 -4.23 2.68
N MET A 78 11.84 -5.36 3.20
CA MET A 78 11.04 -5.40 4.43
C MET A 78 11.80 -6.12 5.55
N SER A 79 11.71 -5.59 6.76
CA SER A 79 12.19 -6.29 7.95
C SER A 79 11.30 -7.50 8.25
N PRO A 80 11.85 -8.65 8.67
CA PRO A 80 11.04 -9.81 9.07
C PRO A 80 9.98 -9.49 10.15
N TYR A 81 10.26 -8.51 11.01
CA TYR A 81 9.34 -8.08 12.06
C TYR A 81 8.06 -7.42 11.51
N GLU A 82 8.18 -6.64 10.43
CA GLU A 82 7.05 -5.97 9.77
C GLU A 82 6.07 -6.98 9.16
N ILE A 83 6.60 -8.13 8.72
CA ILE A 83 5.81 -9.18 8.08
C ILE A 83 5.22 -10.17 9.11
N LEU A 84 6.01 -10.57 10.12
CA LEU A 84 5.67 -11.73 10.95
C LEU A 84 5.02 -11.38 12.29
N GLN A 85 5.14 -10.14 12.78
CA GLN A 85 4.68 -9.77 14.12
C GLN A 85 3.47 -8.82 14.09
N ALA A 86 2.57 -8.99 15.06
CA ALA A 86 1.63 -7.93 15.42
C ALA A 86 2.40 -6.76 16.07
N GLY A 87 2.00 -5.53 15.79
CA GLY A 87 2.75 -4.32 16.19
C GLY A 87 4.00 -4.04 15.34
N GLY A 88 4.16 -4.70 14.19
CA GLY A 88 5.26 -4.44 13.24
C GLY A 88 5.16 -3.11 12.49
N SER A 89 4.02 -2.43 12.54
CA SER A 89 3.83 -1.10 11.94
C SER A 89 4.57 -0.03 12.75
N VAL A 90 5.33 0.80 12.05
CA VAL A 90 6.08 1.93 12.64
C VAL A 90 5.15 3.10 13.01
N GLU A 91 4.01 3.22 12.30
CA GLU A 91 3.11 4.38 12.40
C GLU A 91 2.05 4.21 13.50
N TYR A 92 1.70 2.98 13.86
CA TYR A 92 0.69 2.65 14.86
C TYR A 92 0.78 1.18 15.26
N ASN A 93 0.19 0.81 16.40
CA ASN A 93 0.14 -0.59 16.82
C ASN A 93 -0.93 -1.35 16.02
N ASN A 94 -0.52 -2.18 15.06
CA ASN A 94 -1.41 -3.04 14.27
C ASN A 94 -1.73 -4.34 15.02
N GLU A 95 -2.99 -4.77 15.00
CA GLU A 95 -3.42 -5.98 15.69
C GLU A 95 -3.00 -7.26 14.95
N GLU A 96 -2.93 -7.21 13.63
CA GLU A 96 -2.63 -8.37 12.77
C GLU A 96 -1.29 -8.22 12.05
N ALA A 97 -0.54 -9.32 11.91
CA ALA A 97 0.74 -9.33 11.21
C ALA A 97 0.60 -8.97 9.72
N GLY A 98 1.62 -8.30 9.14
CA GLY A 98 1.62 -7.90 7.73
C GLY A 98 1.43 -9.08 6.75
N SER A 99 1.97 -10.25 7.09
CA SER A 99 1.76 -11.50 6.35
C SER A 99 0.28 -11.89 6.21
N ALA A 100 -0.55 -11.65 7.22
CA ALA A 100 -1.98 -11.93 7.14
C ALA A 100 -2.67 -11.01 6.13
N TRP A 101 -2.27 -9.74 6.09
CA TRP A 101 -2.78 -8.77 5.12
C TRP A 101 -2.32 -9.08 3.70
N LEU A 102 -1.04 -9.37 3.50
CA LEU A 102 -0.51 -9.78 2.19
C LEU A 102 -1.21 -11.05 1.68
N ALA A 103 -1.42 -12.05 2.55
CA ALA A 103 -2.17 -13.25 2.20
C ALA A 103 -3.55 -12.90 1.65
N ARG A 104 -4.31 -12.03 2.35
CA ARG A 104 -5.64 -11.57 1.90
C ARG A 104 -5.61 -10.96 0.50
N PHE A 105 -4.61 -10.13 0.18
CA PHE A 105 -4.49 -9.53 -1.14
C PHE A 105 -4.11 -10.52 -2.25
N THR A 106 -3.46 -11.63 -1.91
CA THR A 106 -3.04 -12.66 -2.88
C THR A 106 -4.05 -13.79 -3.06
N THR A 107 -4.91 -14.03 -2.08
CA THR A 107 -5.90 -15.13 -2.09
C THR A 107 -7.33 -14.68 -2.37
N ALA A 108 -7.61 -13.37 -2.37
CA ALA A 108 -8.93 -12.82 -2.64
C ALA A 108 -9.34 -12.91 -4.11
#